data_AF-A0ABD0QSV2-F1
#
_entry.id   AF-A0ABD0QSV2-F1
#
_cell.length_a   1.000
_cell.length_b   1.000
_cell.length_c   1.000
_cell.angle_alpha   90.00
_cell.angle_beta   90.00
_cell.angle_gamma   90.00
#
_symmetry.space_group_name_H-M   'P 1'
#
loop_
_entity.id
_entity.type
_entity.pdbx_description
1 polymer ?
#
loop_
_entity_poly.entity_id
_entity_poly.type
_entity_poly.pdbx_seq_one_letter_code
_entity_poly.pdbx_strand_id
1 'polypeptide(L)'
;VSYYFPLKTLWRSFFAALVAAFTLRSINPFGNSRLVLFYVEFHTPWHLLELVPFVLLGIFGGLWGAFFIRANIAWCRLRKNTRLGHYPVLEVLVVTLLTALLAFPNEYTRMGSSELISELFNDCGLLDSSKLCDYAGNSGSTSGSVNSTAANGLGARPAGPGLYTAMWQLALALVFKMFITVATFGMK
;
A
#
# COMPACT_ATOMS: atom_id res chain seq x y z
N VAL A 1 -3.84 25.98 -7.25
CA VAL A 1 -2.90 26.22 -6.13
C VAL A 1 -3.19 27.61 -5.60
N SER A 2 -3.54 27.73 -4.32
CA SER A 2 -3.77 29.03 -3.68
C SER A 2 -2.52 29.42 -2.91
N TYR A 3 -1.84 30.50 -3.31
CA TYR A 3 -0.61 30.98 -2.67
C TYR A 3 -0.85 31.72 -1.35
N TYR A 4 -2.07 32.27 -1.15
CA TYR A 4 -2.48 32.92 0.08
C TYR A 4 -3.70 32.20 0.64
N PHE A 5 -3.55 31.62 1.84
CA PHE A 5 -4.64 30.93 2.53
C PHE A 5 -5.05 31.75 3.76
N PRO A 6 -6.08 32.60 3.66
CA PRO A 6 -6.46 33.50 4.74
C PRO A 6 -6.98 32.72 5.95
N LEU A 7 -6.68 33.23 7.16
CA LEU A 7 -6.99 32.56 8.43
C LEU A 7 -8.48 32.21 8.59
N LYS A 8 -9.38 33.06 8.04
CA LYS A 8 -10.84 32.80 8.03
C LYS A 8 -11.20 31.53 7.24
N THR A 9 -10.50 31.23 6.16
CA THR A 9 -10.75 30.03 5.35
C THR A 9 -10.18 28.78 6.03
N LEU A 10 -9.02 28.92 6.71
CA LEU A 10 -8.43 27.84 7.49
C LEU A 10 -9.34 27.35 8.61
N TRP A 11 -9.94 28.28 9.36
CA TRP A 11 -10.84 27.89 10.45
C TRP A 11 -12.10 27.17 9.94
N ARG A 12 -12.64 27.57 8.78
CA ARG A 12 -13.78 26.90 8.14
C ARG A 12 -13.44 25.48 7.69
N SER A 13 -12.27 25.26 7.09
CA SER A 13 -11.82 23.91 6.70
C SER A 13 -11.50 23.04 7.92
N PHE A 14 -10.95 23.62 8.98
CA PHE A 14 -10.68 22.92 10.24
C PHE A 14 -11.98 22.44 10.90
N PHE A 15 -12.98 23.31 11.01
CA PHE A 15 -14.28 22.94 11.58
C PHE A 15 -14.96 21.85 10.74
N ALA A 16 -14.94 21.97 9.41
CA ALA A 16 -15.47 20.93 8.53
C ALA A 16 -14.77 19.57 8.72
N ALA A 17 -13.43 19.58 8.82
CA ALA A 17 -12.66 18.36 9.07
C ALA A 17 -12.95 17.75 10.46
N LEU A 18 -13.13 18.58 11.49
CA LEU A 18 -13.48 18.14 12.84
C LEU A 18 -14.86 17.47 12.87
N VAL A 19 -15.85 18.07 12.22
CA VAL A 19 -17.20 17.47 12.10
C VAL A 19 -17.14 16.15 11.36
N ALA A 20 -16.39 16.07 10.24
CA ALA A 20 -16.20 14.83 9.50
C ALA A 20 -15.49 13.74 10.33
N ALA A 21 -14.49 14.10 11.13
CA ALA A 21 -13.82 13.16 12.01
C ALA A 21 -14.75 12.64 13.11
N PHE A 22 -15.59 13.52 13.67
CA PHE A 22 -16.57 13.15 14.68
C PHE A 22 -17.64 12.20 14.10
N THR A 23 -18.21 12.53 12.94
CA THR A 23 -19.21 11.67 12.29
C THR A 23 -18.64 10.30 11.93
N LEU A 24 -17.40 10.24 11.42
CA LEU A 24 -16.73 8.98 11.10
C LEU A 24 -16.50 8.14 12.36
N ARG A 25 -16.13 8.76 13.48
CA ARG A 25 -16.03 8.08 14.78
C ARG A 25 -17.38 7.58 15.29
N SER A 26 -18.45 8.35 15.11
CA SER A 26 -19.81 7.96 15.53
C SER A 26 -20.37 6.79 14.72
N ILE A 27 -20.09 6.73 13.42
CA ILE A 27 -20.54 5.63 12.54
C ILE A 27 -19.69 4.36 12.76
N ASN A 28 -18.43 4.50 13.19
CA ASN A 28 -17.47 3.40 13.37
C ASN A 28 -17.47 2.40 12.20
N PRO A 29 -17.19 2.85 10.96
CA PRO A 29 -17.30 2.01 9.77
C PRO A 29 -16.34 0.81 9.77
N PHE A 30 -15.32 0.83 10.62
CA PHE A 30 -14.30 -0.22 10.71
C PHE A 30 -14.53 -1.22 11.84
N GLY A 31 -15.53 -1.00 12.71
CA GLY A 31 -15.85 -1.88 13.84
C GLY A 31 -14.77 -1.96 14.93
N ASN A 32 -13.56 -1.46 14.69
CA ASN A 32 -12.38 -1.62 15.53
C ASN A 32 -12.25 -0.53 16.62
N SER A 33 -13.24 0.36 16.77
CA SER A 33 -13.26 1.48 17.74
C SER A 33 -12.11 2.50 17.61
N ARG A 34 -11.28 2.35 16.58
CA ARG A 34 -10.18 3.25 16.20
C ARG A 34 -10.60 4.13 15.02
N LEU A 35 -10.08 5.35 14.97
CA LEU A 35 -10.38 6.31 13.89
C LEU A 35 -9.55 6.06 12.61
N VAL A 36 -8.57 5.17 12.66
CA VAL A 36 -7.62 4.90 11.57
C VAL A 36 -7.76 3.45 11.12
N LEU A 37 -7.72 3.22 9.81
CA LEU A 37 -7.88 1.90 9.18
C LEU A 37 -6.73 0.94 9.50
N PHE A 38 -5.55 1.47 9.76
CA PHE A 38 -4.33 0.70 10.06
C PHE A 38 -3.76 1.19 11.39
N TYR A 39 -3.99 0.44 12.46
CA TYR A 39 -3.41 0.73 13.77
C TYR A 39 -2.30 -0.29 14.04
N VAL A 40 -1.11 0.19 14.36
CA VAL A 40 0.06 -0.64 14.72
C VAL A 40 0.41 -0.32 16.18
N GLU A 41 0.48 -1.36 17.01
CA GLU A 41 0.82 -1.22 18.43
C GLU A 41 2.35 -1.22 18.58
N PHE A 42 2.95 -0.04 18.80
CA PHE A 42 4.40 0.09 18.94
C PHE A 42 4.84 -0.32 20.35
N HIS A 43 5.36 -1.53 20.52
CA HIS A 43 5.82 -2.03 21.82
C HIS A 43 7.29 -1.71 22.17
N THR A 44 8.10 -1.20 21.23
CA THR A 44 9.54 -0.94 21.45
C THR A 44 9.95 0.50 21.08
N PRO A 45 10.81 1.17 21.88
CA PRO A 45 11.32 2.48 21.53
C PRO A 45 12.29 2.41 20.34
N TRP A 46 12.17 3.39 19.44
CA TRP A 46 12.96 3.51 18.21
C TRP A 46 14.46 3.58 18.49
N HIS A 47 15.25 2.85 17.70
CA HIS A 47 16.70 2.96 17.73
C HIS A 47 17.20 3.94 16.65
N LEU A 48 18.19 4.77 16.98
CA LEU A 48 18.72 5.78 16.05
C LEU A 48 19.27 5.18 14.74
N LEU A 49 19.68 3.91 14.75
CA LEU A 49 20.17 3.20 13.56
C LEU A 49 19.05 2.86 12.57
N GLU A 50 17.81 2.70 13.05
CA GLU A 50 16.63 2.46 12.22
C GLU A 50 16.28 3.69 11.37
N LEU A 51 16.71 4.89 11.76
CA LEU A 51 16.50 6.12 10.98
C LEU A 51 17.11 6.02 9.57
N VAL A 52 18.22 5.29 9.42
CA VAL A 52 18.93 5.16 8.14
C VAL A 52 18.05 4.52 7.05
N PRO A 53 17.46 3.32 7.23
CA PRO A 53 16.54 2.77 6.25
C PRO A 53 15.29 3.64 6.04
N PHE A 54 14.78 4.36 7.05
CA PHE A 54 13.65 5.29 6.84
C PHE A 54 14.01 6.46 5.92
N VAL A 55 15.20 7.02 6.07
CA VAL A 55 15.68 8.09 5.17
C VAL A 55 15.85 7.55 3.74
N LEU A 56 16.43 6.35 3.59
CA LEU A 56 16.56 5.71 2.27
C LEU A 56 15.20 5.46 1.63
N LEU A 57 14.23 4.93 2.37
CA LEU A 57 12.86 4.73 1.89
C LEU A 57 12.21 6.06 1.49
N GLY A 58 12.45 7.15 2.22
CA GLY A 58 11.99 8.49 1.86
C GLY A 58 12.59 8.99 0.54
N ILE A 59 13.89 8.78 0.33
CA ILE A 59 14.58 9.16 -0.92
C ILE A 59 14.05 8.34 -2.10
N PHE A 60 13.97 7.01 -1.95
CA PHE A 60 13.44 6.14 -3.00
C PHE A 60 11.98 6.46 -3.30
N GLY A 61 11.14 6.68 -2.29
CA GLY A 61 9.75 7.07 -2.45
C GLY A 61 9.59 8.42 -3.16
N GLY A 62 10.44 9.40 -2.84
CA GLY A 62 10.47 10.70 -3.51
C GLY A 62 10.89 10.59 -4.98
N LEU A 63 11.93 9.81 -5.28
CA LEU A 63 12.41 9.58 -6.65
C LEU A 63 11.35 8.86 -7.50
N TRP A 64 10.75 7.81 -6.95
CA TRP A 64 9.66 7.06 -7.59
C TRP A 64 8.43 7.95 -7.82
N GLY A 65 8.06 8.78 -6.84
CA GLY A 65 6.96 9.74 -6.97
C GLY A 65 7.24 10.78 -8.05
N ALA A 66 8.46 11.33 -8.12
CA ALA A 66 8.85 12.28 -9.16
C ALA A 66 8.82 11.65 -10.56
N PHE A 67 9.28 10.41 -10.69
CA PHE A 67 9.18 9.63 -11.94
C PHE A 67 7.72 9.41 -12.33
N PHE A 68 6.86 8.99 -11.39
CA PHE A 68 5.43 8.80 -11.62
C PHE A 68 4.73 10.07 -12.12
N ILE A 69 4.99 11.21 -11.48
CA ILE A 69 4.40 12.49 -11.89
C ILE A 69 4.85 12.88 -13.30
N ARG A 70 6.15 12.75 -13.60
CA ARG A 70 6.68 13.04 -14.95
C ARG A 70 6.10 12.12 -16.00
N ALA A 71 5.98 10.82 -15.70
CA ALA A 71 5.37 9.83 -16.58
C ALA A 71 3.89 10.14 -16.85
N ASN A 72 3.11 10.49 -15.81
CA ASN A 72 1.71 10.89 -15.97
C ASN A 72 1.56 12.14 -16.85
N ILE A 73 2.39 13.17 -16.63
CA ILE A 73 2.35 14.38 -17.47
C ILE A 73 2.78 14.06 -18.92
N ALA A 74 3.80 13.22 -19.11
CA ALA A 74 4.24 12.78 -20.44
C ALA A 74 3.14 12.01 -21.18
N TRP A 75 2.45 11.09 -20.49
CA TRP A 75 1.32 10.34 -21.02
C TRP A 75 0.15 11.25 -21.41
N CYS A 76 -0.23 12.18 -20.53
CA CYS A 76 -1.25 13.19 -20.82
C CYS A 76 -0.90 14.06 -22.03
N ARG A 77 0.39 14.42 -22.22
CA ARG A 77 0.86 15.16 -23.40
C ARG A 77 0.83 14.31 -24.66
N LEU A 78 1.27 13.05 -24.58
CA LEU A 78 1.25 12.12 -25.70
C LEU A 78 -0.18 11.90 -26.20
N ARG A 79 -1.15 11.70 -25.29
CA ARG A 79 -2.57 11.53 -25.62
C ARG A 79 -3.15 12.75 -26.35
N LYS A 80 -2.75 13.97 -25.96
CA LYS A 80 -3.18 15.21 -26.63
C LYS A 80 -2.60 15.37 -28.04
N ASN A 81 -1.38 14.88 -28.29
CA ASN A 81 -0.72 14.98 -29.60
C ASN A 81 -1.03 13.81 -30.55
N THR A 82 -1.48 12.67 -30.04
CA THR A 82 -1.72 11.45 -30.82
C THR A 82 -3.20 11.21 -31.10
N ARG A 83 -3.50 10.38 -32.11
CA ARG A 83 -4.86 9.94 -32.49
C ARG A 83 -5.57 9.10 -31.40
N LEU A 84 -4.87 8.76 -30.30
CA LEU A 84 -5.41 8.03 -29.15
C LEU A 84 -6.61 8.74 -28.50
N GLY A 85 -6.71 10.07 -28.63
CA GLY A 85 -7.87 10.84 -28.13
C GLY A 85 -9.18 10.68 -28.92
N HIS A 86 -9.19 10.00 -30.08
CA HIS A 86 -10.39 9.90 -30.91
C HIS A 86 -11.37 8.79 -30.47
N TYR A 87 -10.88 7.76 -29.75
CA TYR A 87 -11.69 6.62 -29.29
C TYR A 87 -11.47 6.30 -27.79
N PRO A 88 -11.90 7.17 -26.87
CA PRO A 88 -11.65 7.01 -25.44
C PRO A 88 -12.27 5.73 -24.85
N VAL A 89 -13.40 5.26 -25.40
CA VAL A 89 -14.11 4.07 -24.88
C VAL A 89 -13.34 2.77 -25.22
N LEU A 90 -12.79 2.66 -26.43
CA LEU A 90 -12.03 1.48 -26.85
C LEU A 90 -10.70 1.38 -26.10
N GLU A 91 -10.04 2.51 -25.86
CA GLU A 91 -8.83 2.60 -25.04
C GLU A 91 -9.09 2.06 -23.62
N VAL A 92 -10.15 2.53 -22.95
CA VAL A 92 -10.53 2.04 -21.61
C VAL A 92 -10.79 0.53 -21.65
N LEU A 93 -11.52 0.03 -22.65
CA LEU A 93 -11.85 -1.40 -22.75
C LEU A 93 -10.60 -2.27 -22.94
N VAL A 94 -9.64 -1.83 -23.75
CA VAL A 94 -8.36 -2.55 -23.94
C VAL A 94 -7.51 -2.50 -22.68
N VAL A 95 -7.43 -1.34 -22.01
CA VAL A 95 -6.66 -1.18 -20.77
C VAL A 95 -7.26 -2.01 -19.65
N THR A 96 -8.58 -2.05 -19.49
CA THR A 96 -9.26 -2.87 -18.47
C THR A 96 -9.13 -4.35 -18.76
N LEU A 97 -9.21 -4.77 -20.02
CA LEU A 97 -9.03 -6.17 -20.42
C LEU A 97 -7.59 -6.63 -20.17
N LEU A 98 -6.59 -5.85 -20.58
CA LEU A 98 -5.19 -6.12 -20.26
C LEU A 98 -4.95 -6.12 -18.75
N THR A 99 -5.57 -5.18 -18.03
CA THR A 99 -5.49 -5.11 -16.57
C THR A 99 -6.04 -6.37 -15.93
N ALA A 100 -7.22 -6.85 -16.37
CA ALA A 100 -7.85 -8.05 -15.87
C ALA A 100 -6.99 -9.30 -16.16
N LEU A 101 -6.46 -9.44 -17.39
CA LEU A 101 -5.62 -10.58 -17.77
C LEU A 101 -4.32 -10.65 -16.97
N LEU A 102 -3.70 -9.50 -16.68
CA LEU A 102 -2.43 -9.43 -15.96
C LEU A 102 -2.62 -9.44 -14.44
N ALA A 103 -3.74 -8.93 -13.92
CA ALA A 103 -4.05 -8.95 -12.49
C ALA A 103 -4.59 -10.31 -12.00
N PHE A 104 -5.26 -11.07 -12.87
CA PHE A 104 -5.83 -12.38 -12.52
C PHE A 104 -4.81 -13.42 -12.02
N PRO A 105 -3.60 -13.56 -12.60
CA PRO A 105 -2.60 -14.51 -12.12
C PRO A 105 -1.89 -14.09 -10.83
N ASN A 106 -1.97 -12.82 -10.40
CA ASN A 106 -1.29 -12.34 -9.19
C ASN A 106 -2.29 -12.07 -8.06
N GLU A 107 -2.19 -12.88 -7.01
CA GLU A 107 -3.08 -12.87 -5.84
C GLU A 107 -3.10 -11.50 -5.13
N TYR A 108 -1.94 -10.80 -5.06
CA TYR A 108 -1.82 -9.49 -4.42
C TYR A 108 -2.41 -8.34 -5.25
N THR A 109 -2.45 -8.45 -6.58
CA THR A 109 -3.10 -7.43 -7.42
C THR A 109 -4.61 -7.57 -7.47
N ARG A 110 -5.14 -8.77 -7.15
CA ARG A 110 -6.58 -9.05 -7.07
C ARG A 110 -7.23 -8.42 -5.84
N MET A 111 -6.49 -8.30 -4.74
CA MET A 111 -6.99 -7.70 -3.49
C MET A 111 -7.13 -6.17 -3.59
N GLY A 112 -8.12 -5.63 -2.86
CA GLY A 112 -8.30 -4.18 -2.73
C GLY A 112 -7.04 -3.52 -2.17
N SER A 113 -6.70 -2.32 -2.66
CA SER A 113 -5.48 -1.64 -2.19
C SER A 113 -5.50 -1.37 -0.70
N SER A 114 -6.66 -1.07 -0.11
CA SER A 114 -6.81 -0.89 1.33
C SER A 114 -6.50 -2.18 2.10
N GLU A 115 -7.03 -3.31 1.65
CA GLU A 115 -6.85 -4.60 2.32
C GLU A 115 -5.42 -5.13 2.17
N LEU A 116 -4.82 -4.95 1.00
CA LEU A 116 -3.40 -5.28 0.78
C LEU A 116 -2.47 -4.48 1.70
N ILE A 117 -2.78 -3.19 1.89
CA ILE A 117 -2.01 -2.33 2.81
C ILE A 117 -2.22 -2.78 4.26
N SER A 118 -3.45 -3.15 4.65
CA SER A 118 -3.74 -3.72 5.97
C SER A 118 -2.88 -4.94 6.23
N GLU A 119 -2.84 -5.88 5.27
CA GLU A 119 -2.07 -7.12 5.40
C GLU A 119 -0.56 -6.85 5.50
N LEU A 120 -0.05 -5.83 4.79
CA LEU A 120 1.37 -5.46 4.84
C LEU A 120 1.79 -4.81 6.16
N PHE A 121 0.88 -4.09 6.82
CA PHE A 121 1.12 -3.46 8.11
C PHE A 121 0.75 -4.35 9.30
N ASN A 122 0.19 -5.53 9.05
CA ASN A 122 -0.20 -6.45 10.10
C ASN A 122 1.03 -7.18 10.65
N ASP A 123 1.11 -7.29 11.98
CA ASP A 123 2.17 -8.05 12.62
C ASP A 123 1.94 -9.55 12.40
N CYS A 124 2.97 -10.28 12.00
CA CYS A 124 2.90 -11.73 11.84
C CYS A 124 2.74 -12.41 13.21
N GLY A 125 1.53 -12.89 13.52
CA GLY A 125 1.27 -13.76 14.66
C GLY A 125 1.74 -15.20 14.41
N LEU A 126 2.04 -15.96 15.47
CA LEU A 126 2.46 -17.38 15.39
C LEU A 126 1.39 -18.32 14.79
N LEU A 127 0.19 -17.84 14.51
CA LEU A 127 -0.95 -18.59 13.98
C LEU A 127 -1.41 -18.10 12.60
N ASP A 128 -0.83 -17.02 12.07
CA ASP A 128 -1.27 -16.44 10.81
C ASP A 128 -0.58 -17.11 9.62
N SER A 129 -1.39 -17.75 8.79
CA SER A 129 -0.97 -18.50 7.58
C SER A 129 -0.74 -17.59 6.37
N SER A 130 -0.30 -16.35 6.59
CA SER A 130 -0.03 -15.41 5.52
C SER A 130 1.30 -15.74 4.85
N LYS A 131 1.34 -15.79 3.51
CA LYS A 131 2.56 -16.06 2.72
C LYS A 131 3.70 -15.05 2.98
N LEU A 132 3.38 -13.89 3.56
CA LEU A 132 4.34 -12.87 4.01
C LEU A 132 5.02 -13.22 5.34
N CYS A 133 4.49 -14.20 6.08
CA CYS A 133 4.98 -14.65 7.39
C CYS A 133 5.69 -16.01 7.31
N ASP A 134 6.05 -16.48 6.11
CA ASP A 134 6.82 -17.71 5.89
C ASP A 134 8.29 -17.49 6.28
N TYR A 135 8.57 -17.66 7.56
CA TYR A 135 9.92 -17.76 8.10
C TYR A 135 10.27 -19.23 8.31
N ALA A 136 11.50 -19.62 7.99
CA ALA A 136 11.93 -21.02 8.15
C ALA A 136 11.89 -21.43 9.64
N GLY A 137 10.79 -22.06 10.04
CA GLY A 137 10.67 -22.81 11.29
C GLY A 137 11.12 -24.24 11.06
N ASN A 138 12.03 -24.73 11.90
CA ASN A 138 12.38 -26.15 11.95
C ASN A 138 11.08 -26.99 11.93
N SER A 139 10.87 -27.77 10.86
CA SER A 139 9.70 -28.61 10.65
C SER A 139 9.67 -29.73 11.69
N GLY A 140 9.22 -29.40 12.89
CA GLY A 140 9.18 -30.29 14.03
C GLY A 140 8.25 -29.79 15.14
N SER A 141 7.23 -29.01 14.81
CA SER A 141 6.17 -28.67 15.76
C SER A 141 4.84 -28.70 15.04
N THR A 142 4.30 -29.91 15.00
CA THR A 142 2.87 -30.20 14.99
C THR A 142 2.12 -29.17 15.82
N SER A 143 0.97 -28.73 15.30
CA SER A 143 -0.07 -27.97 16.00
C SER A 143 -0.13 -28.33 17.49
N GLY A 144 0.39 -27.46 18.36
CA GLY A 144 0.47 -27.75 19.79
C GLY A 144 1.31 -26.71 20.53
N SER A 145 0.63 -25.83 21.27
CA SER A 145 1.12 -24.99 22.37
C SER A 145 2.64 -24.92 22.58
N VAL A 146 3.28 -23.89 22.01
CA VAL A 146 4.63 -23.49 22.44
C VAL A 146 4.48 -22.42 23.50
N ASN A 147 5.03 -22.69 24.70
CA ASN A 147 5.03 -21.76 25.83
C ASN A 147 5.66 -20.40 25.44
N SER A 148 5.03 -19.33 25.92
CA SER A 148 5.27 -17.92 25.63
C SER A 148 6.67 -17.36 25.97
N THR A 149 7.66 -18.21 26.25
CA THR A 149 9.04 -17.82 26.59
C THR A 149 9.98 -17.78 25.38
N ALA A 150 9.54 -18.24 24.20
CA ALA A 150 10.31 -18.15 22.95
C ALA A 150 9.95 -16.93 22.06
N ALA A 151 9.21 -15.96 22.59
CA ALA A 151 8.82 -14.74 21.87
C ALA A 151 9.99 -13.78 21.57
N ASN A 152 11.14 -13.95 22.25
CA ASN A 152 12.29 -13.05 22.14
C ASN A 152 13.26 -13.40 20.99
N GLY A 153 12.94 -14.40 20.16
CA GLY A 153 13.83 -14.92 19.11
C GLY A 153 13.31 -14.78 17.67
N LEU A 154 12.30 -13.95 17.41
CA LEU A 154 11.78 -13.77 16.05
C LEU A 154 12.64 -12.85 15.16
N GLY A 155 13.56 -12.07 15.72
CA GLY A 155 14.31 -11.02 15.00
C GLY A 155 15.41 -11.51 14.04
N ALA A 156 15.68 -12.81 13.94
CA ALA A 156 16.80 -13.33 13.13
C ALA A 156 16.52 -14.70 12.48
N ARG A 157 15.26 -14.99 12.12
CA ARG A 157 14.94 -16.22 11.38
C ARG A 157 15.15 -15.99 9.87
N PRO A 158 15.81 -16.91 9.15
CA PRO A 158 15.97 -16.78 7.72
C PRO A 158 14.59 -16.82 7.04
N ALA A 159 14.40 -15.91 6.09
CA ALA A 159 13.21 -15.86 5.25
C ALA A 159 13.00 -17.20 4.55
N GLY A 160 11.78 -17.73 4.62
CA GLY A 160 11.39 -18.93 3.87
C GLY A 160 11.32 -18.65 2.37
N PRO A 161 11.38 -19.69 1.52
CA PRO A 161 11.24 -19.54 0.08
C PRO A 161 9.91 -18.90 -0.33
N GLY A 162 8.84 -19.06 0.46
CA GLY A 162 7.55 -18.41 0.22
C GLY A 162 7.63 -16.88 0.31
N LEU A 163 8.38 -16.35 1.27
CA LEU A 163 8.54 -14.90 1.44
C LEU A 163 9.26 -14.25 0.25
N TYR A 164 10.32 -14.88 -0.28
CA TYR A 164 11.01 -14.37 -1.47
C TYR A 164 10.10 -14.33 -2.70
N THR A 165 9.26 -15.35 -2.89
CA THR A 165 8.27 -15.35 -3.98
C THR A 165 7.21 -14.25 -3.80
N ALA A 166 6.74 -14.03 -2.56
CA ALA A 166 5.79 -12.97 -2.25
C ALA A 166 6.40 -11.57 -2.48
N MET A 167 7.64 -11.33 -2.06
CA MET A 167 8.34 -10.07 -2.30
C MET A 167 8.47 -9.74 -3.80
N TRP A 168 8.82 -10.74 -4.62
CA TRP A 168 8.88 -10.55 -6.08
C TRP A 168 7.51 -10.26 -6.69
N GLN A 169 6.47 -10.99 -6.26
CA GLN A 169 5.10 -10.76 -6.71
C GLN A 169 4.56 -9.38 -6.31
N LEU A 170 4.94 -8.88 -5.12
CA LEU A 170 4.61 -7.54 -4.64
C LEU A 170 5.36 -6.45 -5.44
N ALA A 171 6.64 -6.66 -5.74
CA ALA A 171 7.41 -5.74 -6.58
C ALA A 171 6.79 -5.63 -7.99
N LEU A 172 6.43 -6.76 -8.59
CA LEU A 172 5.75 -6.81 -9.88
C LEU A 172 4.37 -6.13 -9.80
N ALA A 173 3.60 -6.39 -8.73
CA ALA A 173 2.33 -5.74 -8.47
C ALA A 173 2.45 -4.21 -8.37
N LEU A 174 3.51 -3.71 -7.73
CA LEU A 174 3.77 -2.28 -7.59
C LEU A 174 4.05 -1.62 -8.94
N VAL A 175 4.94 -2.20 -9.74
CA VAL A 175 5.26 -1.70 -11.09
C VAL A 175 4.02 -1.71 -11.98
N PHE A 176 3.25 -2.78 -11.93
CA PHE A 176 2.03 -2.93 -12.71
C PHE A 176 0.94 -1.93 -12.29
N LYS A 177 0.68 -1.78 -10.98
CA LYS A 177 -0.25 -0.76 -10.48
C LYS A 177 0.20 0.63 -10.89
N MET A 178 1.51 0.92 -10.83
CA MET A 178 2.05 2.21 -11.24
C MET A 178 1.72 2.51 -12.71
N PHE A 179 1.95 1.55 -13.62
CA PHE A 179 1.62 1.70 -15.04
C PHE A 179 0.12 1.89 -15.28
N ILE A 180 -0.74 1.06 -14.70
CA ILE A 180 -2.20 1.18 -14.85
C ILE A 180 -2.69 2.51 -14.31
N THR A 181 -2.15 2.98 -13.19
CA THR A 181 -2.58 4.23 -12.57
C THR A 181 -2.21 5.43 -13.45
N VAL A 182 -1.02 5.41 -14.06
CA VAL A 182 -0.61 6.43 -15.06
C VAL A 182 -1.58 6.45 -16.24
N ALA A 183 -1.88 5.28 -16.81
CA ALA A 183 -2.80 5.16 -17.93
C ALA A 183 -4.21 5.65 -17.54
N THR A 184 -4.72 5.20 -16.39
CA THR A 184 -6.08 5.48 -15.91
C THR A 184 -6.32 6.93 -15.56
N PHE A 185 -5.37 7.59 -14.88
CA PHE A 185 -5.50 9.03 -14.63
C PHE A 185 -5.43 9.87 -15.91
N GLY A 186 -4.76 9.37 -16.94
CA GLY A 186 -4.71 9.99 -18.27
C GLY A 186 -6.01 9.90 -19.06
N MET A 187 -6.94 9.01 -18.69
CA MET A 187 -8.22 8.79 -19.41
C MET A 187 -9.33 9.77 -19.05
N LYS A 188 -9.08 10.71 -18.13
CA LYS A 188 -10.00 11.81 -17.81
C LYS A 188 -10.19 12.80 -18.97
#